data_AF-A0A2I0DS73-F1
#
_entry.id   AF-A0A2I0DS73-F1
#
_cell.length_a   1.000
_cell.length_b   1.000
_cell.length_c   1.000
_cell.angle_alpha   90.00
_cell.angle_beta   90.00
_cell.angle_gamma   90.00
#
_symmetry.space_group_name_H-M   'P 1'
#
loop_
_entity.id
_entity.type
_entity.pdbx_description
1 polymer ?
#
loop_
_entity_poly.entity_id
_entity_poly.type
_entity_poly.pdbx_seq_one_letter_code
_entity_poly.pdbx_strand_id
1 'polypeptide(L)'
;MPLIQPSHEQALTCRYHEDNVHICHEPAGDSGLCYWHDPKFIKNRPEDIQLLELYANRGGQLRGISLNHAKLAGIDLVRHHQKIGYDLSNAELYRADLSGGHLFNINFSNASLMKADLREANLHCANLSGCNLLGIKWVGAKIENMQAGNVLRQEKLASVAEQNGHKEQALDYFQQAEEIYRDLRKAAEREGLFAMSGKYIRKELTMRRHQMPKRCLKRFLSKAIDLFCGYGEAPLRVIVFSLALILFSAILYFFTGLNFDGEIHQFNLNNSFYSNLIVFLNCVYYSVVTFTTLGYGDFTPIGISRAIAAFEAFTGSFTIALFVVVFVKKMTR
;
A
#
# COMPACT_ATOMS: atom_id res chain seq x y z
N MET A 1 -49.56 -47.12 30.53
CA MET A 1 -49.33 -45.91 29.73
C MET A 1 -48.61 -44.89 30.61
N PRO A 2 -47.28 -44.74 30.50
CA PRO A 2 -46.59 -43.57 31.02
C PRO A 2 -46.51 -42.51 29.92
N LEU A 3 -46.98 -41.32 30.26
CA LEU A 3 -46.90 -40.10 29.47
C LEU A 3 -45.42 -39.71 29.32
N ILE A 4 -44.88 -39.83 28.11
CA ILE A 4 -43.59 -39.25 27.73
C ILE A 4 -43.79 -37.74 27.62
N GLN A 5 -43.24 -36.99 28.58
CA GLN A 5 -43.11 -35.54 28.47
C GLN A 5 -42.21 -35.21 27.26
N PRO A 6 -42.50 -34.15 26.49
CA PRO A 6 -41.61 -33.71 25.43
C PRO A 6 -40.34 -33.12 26.07
N SER A 7 -39.19 -33.70 25.74
CA SER A 7 -37.90 -33.08 26.01
C SER A 7 -37.83 -31.78 25.22
N HIS A 8 -37.96 -30.64 25.91
CA HIS A 8 -37.54 -29.35 25.40
C HIS A 8 -36.01 -29.40 25.19
N GLU A 9 -35.57 -29.87 24.03
CA GLU A 9 -34.26 -29.51 23.50
C GLU A 9 -34.26 -27.98 23.36
N GLN A 10 -33.67 -27.28 24.33
CA GLN A 10 -33.32 -25.89 24.16
C GLN A 10 -32.42 -25.84 22.92
N ALA A 11 -32.95 -25.30 21.81
CA ALA A 11 -32.18 -25.10 20.59
C ALA A 11 -30.95 -24.27 20.98
N LEU A 12 -29.80 -24.95 21.05
CA LEU A 12 -28.53 -24.33 21.40
C LEU A 12 -28.30 -23.20 20.40
N THR A 13 -28.06 -21.99 20.86
CA THR A 13 -27.71 -20.86 19.97
C THR A 13 -26.26 -20.98 19.53
N CYS A 14 -25.94 -20.47 18.35
CA CYS A 14 -24.58 -20.43 17.84
C CYS A 14 -23.60 -19.81 18.86
N ARG A 15 -22.48 -20.49 19.12
CA ARG A 15 -21.44 -20.02 20.06
C ARG A 15 -20.52 -18.96 19.47
N TYR A 16 -20.65 -18.61 18.18
CA TYR A 16 -19.82 -17.57 17.57
C TYR A 16 -20.11 -16.20 18.19
N HIS A 17 -19.09 -15.64 18.82
CA HIS A 17 -19.04 -14.27 19.30
C HIS A 17 -17.63 -13.72 19.09
N GLU A 18 -17.52 -12.57 18.43
CA GLU A 18 -16.23 -11.86 18.29
C GLU A 18 -16.00 -10.94 19.49
N ASP A 19 -17.05 -10.25 19.93
CA ASP A 19 -17.10 -9.35 21.08
C ASP A 19 -18.51 -9.38 21.68
N ASN A 20 -18.74 -8.68 22.81
CA ASN A 20 -20.05 -8.56 23.46
C ASN A 20 -21.18 -7.97 22.58
N VAL A 21 -20.85 -7.42 21.40
CA VAL A 21 -21.81 -6.79 20.47
C VAL A 21 -22.12 -7.67 19.25
N HIS A 22 -21.21 -8.58 18.88
CA HIS A 22 -21.31 -9.34 17.64
C HIS A 22 -21.59 -10.82 17.94
N ILE A 23 -22.86 -11.10 18.29
CA ILE A 23 -23.34 -12.44 18.67
C ILE A 23 -24.20 -13.01 17.54
N CYS A 24 -24.05 -14.30 17.26
CA CYS A 24 -24.91 -15.00 16.32
C CYS A 24 -26.11 -15.62 17.06
N HIS A 25 -27.34 -15.31 16.62
CA HIS A 25 -28.58 -15.82 17.23
C HIS A 25 -29.19 -17.02 16.49
N GLU A 26 -28.51 -17.53 15.46
CA GLU A 26 -28.98 -18.69 14.70
C GLU A 26 -28.92 -19.98 15.54
N PRO A 27 -29.78 -20.96 15.24
CA PRO A 27 -29.71 -22.27 15.86
C PRO A 27 -28.36 -22.93 15.53
N ALA A 28 -27.72 -23.47 16.55
CA ALA A 28 -26.51 -24.25 16.44
C ALA A 28 -26.83 -25.69 16.04
N GLY A 29 -25.97 -26.28 15.21
CA GLY A 29 -25.92 -27.72 15.02
C GLY A 29 -25.08 -28.40 16.10
N ASP A 30 -24.73 -29.67 15.85
CA ASP A 30 -23.97 -30.52 16.78
C ASP A 30 -22.60 -29.95 17.18
N SER A 31 -21.99 -29.11 16.33
CA SER A 31 -20.73 -28.42 16.60
C SER A 31 -20.84 -27.27 17.60
N GLY A 32 -22.06 -26.83 17.92
CA GLY A 32 -22.29 -25.59 18.67
C GLY A 32 -22.19 -24.33 17.82
N LEU A 33 -22.01 -24.44 16.50
CA LEU A 33 -22.01 -23.32 15.56
C LEU A 33 -23.22 -23.44 14.62
N CYS A 34 -23.71 -22.31 14.11
CA CYS A 34 -24.72 -22.34 13.05
C CYS A 34 -24.08 -22.76 11.72
N TYR A 35 -24.93 -23.03 10.73
CA TYR A 35 -24.50 -23.42 9.39
C TYR A 35 -23.41 -22.50 8.80
N TRP A 36 -23.55 -21.18 8.94
CA TRP A 36 -22.62 -20.20 8.36
C TRP A 36 -21.30 -20.08 9.10
N HIS A 37 -21.28 -20.23 10.43
CA HIS A 37 -20.07 -20.12 11.25
C HIS A 37 -19.30 -21.44 11.38
N ASP A 38 -19.94 -22.57 11.12
CA ASP A 38 -19.30 -23.88 11.26
C ASP A 38 -18.39 -24.22 10.07
N PRO A 39 -17.06 -24.37 10.27
CA PRO A 39 -16.13 -24.73 9.20
C PRO A 39 -16.27 -26.19 8.72
N LYS A 40 -16.98 -27.06 9.45
CA LYS A 40 -17.22 -28.46 9.02
C LYS A 40 -18.10 -28.55 7.79
N PHE A 41 -19.02 -27.58 7.62
CA PHE A 41 -19.90 -27.52 6.47
C PHE A 41 -19.27 -26.67 5.38
N ILE A 42 -19.05 -27.28 4.20
CA ILE A 42 -18.65 -26.56 2.99
C ILE A 42 -19.92 -26.06 2.30
N LYS A 43 -19.94 -24.76 1.96
CA LYS A 43 -21.12 -24.08 1.39
C LYS A 43 -21.10 -24.15 -0.14
N ASN A 44 -21.36 -25.34 -0.67
CA ASN A 44 -21.26 -25.64 -2.10
C ASN A 44 -22.57 -26.09 -2.75
N ARG A 45 -23.70 -26.02 -2.03
CA ARG A 45 -25.02 -26.38 -2.55
C ARG A 45 -25.54 -25.27 -3.46
N PRO A 46 -26.34 -25.59 -4.49
CA PRO A 46 -26.91 -24.58 -5.39
C PRO A 46 -27.73 -23.50 -4.67
N GLU A 47 -28.36 -23.87 -3.55
CA GLU A 47 -29.18 -22.98 -2.73
C GLU A 47 -28.37 -22.06 -1.82
N ASP A 48 -27.08 -22.35 -1.57
CA ASP A 48 -26.28 -21.62 -0.58
C ASP A 48 -26.11 -20.14 -0.95
N ILE A 49 -26.13 -19.80 -2.25
CA ILE A 49 -26.13 -18.41 -2.71
C ILE A 49 -27.38 -17.69 -2.20
N GLN A 50 -28.57 -18.21 -2.52
CA GLN A 50 -29.85 -17.60 -2.13
C GLN A 50 -30.02 -17.58 -0.60
N LEU A 51 -29.56 -18.62 0.09
CA LEU A 51 -29.60 -18.69 1.54
C LEU A 51 -28.67 -17.67 2.19
N LEU A 52 -27.47 -17.44 1.65
CA LEU A 52 -26.52 -16.46 2.18
C LEU A 52 -27.02 -15.03 1.93
N GLU A 53 -27.58 -14.75 0.76
CA GLU A 53 -28.20 -13.46 0.44
C GLU A 53 -29.38 -13.17 1.38
N LEU A 54 -30.25 -14.17 1.61
CA LEU A 54 -31.36 -14.05 2.55
C LEU A 54 -30.88 -13.85 3.99
N TYR A 55 -29.85 -14.59 4.39
CA TYR A 55 -29.22 -14.47 5.71
C TYR A 55 -28.66 -13.06 5.93
N ALA A 56 -27.93 -12.54 4.94
CA ALA A 56 -27.41 -11.18 4.94
C ALA A 56 -28.55 -10.14 5.03
N ASN A 57 -29.58 -10.27 4.19
CA ASN A 57 -30.71 -9.34 4.12
C ASN A 57 -31.54 -9.28 5.41
N ARG A 58 -31.63 -10.38 6.17
CA ARG A 58 -32.33 -10.43 7.46
C ARG A 58 -31.49 -9.93 8.65
N GLY A 59 -30.27 -9.46 8.39
CA GLY A 59 -29.37 -8.99 9.45
C GLY A 59 -28.61 -10.10 10.16
N GLY A 60 -28.38 -11.23 9.49
CA GLY A 60 -27.54 -12.32 10.00
C GLY A 60 -26.12 -11.85 10.33
N GLN A 61 -25.48 -12.54 11.28
CA GLN A 61 -24.11 -12.27 11.68
C GLN A 61 -23.13 -12.76 10.61
N LEU A 62 -22.69 -11.85 9.73
CA LEU A 62 -21.77 -12.16 8.64
C LEU A 62 -20.28 -12.10 9.03
N ARG A 63 -19.96 -11.56 10.21
CA ARG A 63 -18.58 -11.55 10.70
C ARG A 63 -18.12 -12.97 11.04
N GLY A 64 -16.89 -13.29 10.69
CA GLY A 64 -16.25 -14.59 10.93
C GLY A 64 -16.97 -15.79 10.35
N ILE A 65 -17.88 -15.61 9.39
CA ILE A 65 -18.51 -16.74 8.70
C ILE A 65 -17.45 -17.59 8.01
N SER A 66 -17.67 -18.89 8.01
CA SER A 66 -16.79 -19.86 7.35
C SER A 66 -17.37 -20.22 5.99
N LEU A 67 -16.78 -19.64 4.95
CA LEU A 67 -17.09 -19.84 3.54
C LEU A 67 -15.91 -20.49 2.79
N ASN A 68 -15.07 -21.24 3.51
CA ASN A 68 -13.98 -22.00 2.91
C ASN A 68 -14.53 -22.95 1.84
N HIS A 69 -13.92 -22.92 0.65
CA HIS A 69 -14.33 -23.69 -0.53
C HIS A 69 -15.78 -23.47 -1.00
N ALA A 70 -16.42 -22.38 -0.57
CA ALA A 70 -17.80 -22.10 -0.95
C ALA A 70 -17.93 -21.82 -2.46
N LYS A 71 -19.06 -22.22 -3.06
CA LYS A 71 -19.39 -21.95 -4.47
C LYS A 71 -20.42 -20.83 -4.54
N LEU A 72 -19.94 -19.59 -4.60
CA LEU A 72 -20.74 -18.37 -4.49
C LEU A 72 -20.57 -17.47 -5.73
N ALA A 73 -20.36 -18.08 -6.89
CA ALA A 73 -20.24 -17.34 -8.16
C ALA A 73 -21.53 -16.54 -8.41
N GLY A 74 -21.38 -15.25 -8.71
CA GLY A 74 -22.49 -14.33 -8.98
C GLY A 74 -23.26 -13.85 -7.75
N ILE A 75 -22.81 -14.16 -6.53
CA ILE A 75 -23.52 -13.76 -5.30
C ILE A 75 -23.73 -12.23 -5.21
N ASP A 76 -24.92 -11.80 -4.77
CA ASP A 76 -25.22 -10.40 -4.49
C ASP A 76 -25.17 -10.08 -2.99
N LEU A 77 -24.03 -9.54 -2.54
CA LEU A 77 -23.85 -8.98 -1.20
C LEU A 77 -23.77 -7.45 -1.25
N VAL A 78 -24.69 -6.82 -1.98
CA VAL A 78 -24.86 -5.35 -1.99
C VAL A 78 -26.08 -4.93 -1.18
N ARG A 79 -25.88 -3.95 -0.31
CA ARG A 79 -26.99 -3.26 0.35
C ARG A 79 -27.52 -2.13 -0.54
N HIS A 80 -28.36 -2.47 -1.52
CA HIS A 80 -28.86 -1.54 -2.56
C HIS A 80 -29.47 -0.22 -2.02
N HIS A 81 -29.93 -0.20 -0.77
CA HIS A 81 -30.58 0.96 -0.15
C HIS A 81 -29.74 1.63 0.96
N GLN A 82 -28.48 1.22 1.14
CA GLN A 82 -27.61 1.75 2.19
C GLN A 82 -26.26 2.18 1.62
N LYS A 83 -25.68 3.22 2.21
CA LYS A 83 -24.32 3.66 1.87
C LYS A 83 -23.23 2.73 2.39
N ILE A 84 -23.56 1.80 3.29
CA ILE A 84 -22.61 0.89 3.94
C ILE A 84 -22.87 -0.51 3.36
N GLY A 85 -21.82 -1.24 2.99
CA GLY A 85 -21.94 -2.64 2.55
C GLY A 85 -22.08 -3.61 3.73
N TYR A 86 -22.17 -4.91 3.42
CA TYR A 86 -22.18 -5.94 4.45
C TYR A 86 -20.83 -6.07 5.16
N ASP A 87 -20.87 -6.40 6.45
CA ASP A 87 -19.67 -6.63 7.26
C ASP A 87 -19.33 -8.12 7.32
N LEU A 88 -18.39 -8.54 6.48
CA LEU A 88 -17.77 -9.88 6.45
C LEU A 88 -16.35 -9.81 7.05
N SER A 89 -16.11 -8.91 8.00
CA SER A 89 -14.83 -8.87 8.69
C SER A 89 -14.54 -10.19 9.38
N ASN A 90 -13.26 -10.57 9.38
CA ASN A 90 -12.76 -11.86 9.88
C ASN A 90 -13.32 -13.12 9.20
N ALA A 91 -14.09 -13.00 8.10
CA ALA A 91 -14.62 -14.15 7.39
C ALA A 91 -13.50 -15.05 6.82
N GLU A 92 -13.76 -16.35 6.76
CA GLU A 92 -12.86 -17.33 6.15
C GLU A 92 -13.36 -17.70 4.77
N LEU A 93 -12.60 -17.35 3.74
CA LEU A 93 -12.96 -17.51 2.33
C LEU A 93 -11.85 -18.24 1.57
N TYR A 94 -11.15 -19.16 2.23
CA TYR A 94 -10.07 -19.92 1.61
C TYR A 94 -10.60 -20.69 0.40
N ARG A 95 -10.06 -20.40 -0.80
CA ARG A 95 -10.51 -21.00 -2.07
C ARG A 95 -12.02 -20.86 -2.35
N ALA A 96 -12.68 -19.86 -1.79
CA ALA A 96 -14.06 -19.55 -2.14
C ALA A 96 -14.14 -19.07 -3.61
N ASP A 97 -15.19 -19.48 -4.31
CA ASP A 97 -15.54 -18.93 -5.61
C ASP A 97 -16.52 -17.77 -5.42
N LEU A 98 -16.04 -16.55 -5.67
CA LEU A 98 -16.81 -15.31 -5.67
C LEU A 98 -16.79 -14.65 -7.06
N SER A 99 -16.53 -15.44 -8.11
CA SER A 99 -16.42 -14.91 -9.47
C SER A 99 -17.74 -14.28 -9.92
N GLY A 100 -17.68 -13.10 -10.54
CA GLY A 100 -18.84 -12.30 -10.92
C GLY A 100 -19.67 -11.75 -9.75
N GLY A 101 -19.23 -11.92 -8.49
CA GLY A 101 -19.99 -11.48 -7.33
C GLY A 101 -20.16 -9.95 -7.25
N HIS A 102 -21.32 -9.51 -6.78
CA HIS A 102 -21.60 -8.10 -6.48
C HIS A 102 -21.26 -7.83 -5.01
N LEU A 103 -20.10 -7.19 -4.79
CA LEU A 103 -19.48 -6.98 -3.47
C LEU A 103 -19.19 -5.50 -3.22
N PHE A 104 -20.04 -4.61 -3.77
CA PHE A 104 -19.89 -3.16 -3.65
C PHE A 104 -19.86 -2.72 -2.18
N ASN A 105 -18.80 -1.99 -1.82
CA ASN A 105 -18.58 -1.44 -0.48
C ASN A 105 -18.58 -2.47 0.66
N ILE A 106 -18.33 -3.75 0.34
CA ILE A 106 -18.25 -4.81 1.34
C ILE A 106 -17.06 -4.60 2.27
N ASN A 107 -17.21 -4.99 3.54
CA ASN A 107 -16.10 -5.01 4.48
C ASN A 107 -15.58 -6.43 4.67
N PHE A 108 -14.38 -6.70 4.16
CA PHE A 108 -13.60 -7.93 4.41
C PHE A 108 -12.38 -7.64 5.29
N SER A 109 -12.44 -6.63 6.17
CA SER A 109 -11.32 -6.32 7.06
C SER A 109 -10.93 -7.55 7.88
N ASN A 110 -9.63 -7.83 7.96
CA ASN A 110 -9.06 -9.00 8.65
C ASN A 110 -9.52 -10.39 8.16
N ALA A 111 -10.33 -10.48 7.10
CA ALA A 111 -10.76 -11.75 6.52
C ALA A 111 -9.60 -12.52 5.87
N SER A 112 -9.83 -13.76 5.48
CA SER A 112 -8.90 -14.56 4.69
C SER A 112 -9.49 -14.92 3.33
N LEU A 113 -9.09 -14.20 2.28
CA LEU A 113 -9.44 -14.47 0.88
C LEU A 113 -8.37 -15.32 0.17
N MET A 114 -7.54 -16.04 0.92
CA MET A 114 -6.41 -16.76 0.35
C MET A 114 -6.87 -17.75 -0.75
N LYS A 115 -6.32 -17.59 -1.95
CA LYS A 115 -6.67 -18.38 -3.15
C LYS A 115 -8.14 -18.29 -3.59
N ALA A 116 -8.89 -17.28 -3.14
CA ALA A 116 -10.25 -17.04 -3.59
C ALA A 116 -10.29 -16.63 -5.07
N ASP A 117 -11.40 -16.94 -5.73
CA ASP A 117 -11.68 -16.52 -7.10
C ASP A 117 -12.55 -15.26 -7.09
N LEU A 118 -11.97 -14.11 -7.45
CA LEU A 118 -12.67 -12.82 -7.54
C LEU A 118 -12.73 -12.33 -9.00
N ARG A 119 -12.59 -13.24 -9.98
CA ARG A 119 -12.66 -12.87 -11.39
C ARG A 119 -14.00 -12.19 -11.68
N GLU A 120 -13.97 -11.05 -12.37
CA GLU A 120 -15.17 -10.28 -12.74
C GLU A 120 -16.03 -9.77 -11.55
N ALA A 121 -15.58 -9.95 -10.31
CA ALA A 121 -16.30 -9.48 -9.13
C ALA A 121 -16.25 -7.95 -9.00
N ASN A 122 -17.32 -7.33 -8.52
CA ASN A 122 -17.37 -5.90 -8.23
C ASN A 122 -16.98 -5.62 -6.78
N LEU A 123 -15.76 -5.16 -6.55
CA LEU A 123 -15.19 -4.76 -5.25
C LEU A 123 -15.01 -3.24 -5.13
N HIS A 124 -15.77 -2.44 -5.89
CA HIS A 124 -15.74 -0.99 -5.76
C HIS A 124 -15.96 -0.58 -4.31
N CYS A 125 -15.10 0.31 -3.80
CA CYS A 125 -15.12 0.79 -2.41
C CYS A 125 -14.95 -0.29 -1.32
N ALA A 126 -14.63 -1.54 -1.67
CA ALA A 126 -14.48 -2.61 -0.68
C ALA A 126 -13.32 -2.35 0.29
N ASN A 127 -13.49 -2.73 1.56
CA ASN A 127 -12.43 -2.68 2.56
C ASN A 127 -11.78 -4.05 2.74
N LEU A 128 -10.52 -4.19 2.32
CA LEU A 128 -9.69 -5.39 2.47
C LEU A 128 -8.54 -5.17 3.46
N SER A 129 -8.64 -4.17 4.36
CA SER A 129 -7.58 -3.85 5.30
C SER A 129 -7.27 -5.02 6.24
N GLY A 130 -6.01 -5.45 6.28
CA GLY A 130 -5.59 -6.59 7.10
C GLY A 130 -6.04 -7.96 6.57
N CYS A 131 -6.68 -8.01 5.41
CA CYS A 131 -7.10 -9.25 4.77
C CYS A 131 -5.89 -10.04 4.25
N ASN A 132 -5.97 -11.37 4.30
CA ASN A 132 -5.03 -12.22 3.59
C ASN A 132 -5.43 -12.32 2.10
N LEU A 133 -4.67 -11.66 1.24
CA LEU A 133 -4.92 -11.56 -0.20
C LEU A 133 -4.07 -12.51 -1.06
N LEU A 134 -3.35 -13.45 -0.43
CA LEU A 134 -2.39 -14.31 -1.14
C LEU A 134 -3.08 -15.22 -2.16
N GLY A 135 -2.66 -15.14 -3.41
CA GLY A 135 -3.12 -16.02 -4.50
C GLY A 135 -4.55 -15.77 -4.99
N ILE A 136 -5.15 -14.60 -4.68
CA ILE A 136 -6.46 -14.23 -5.23
C ILE A 136 -6.37 -14.10 -6.75
N LYS A 137 -7.41 -14.57 -7.45
CA LYS A 137 -7.58 -14.32 -8.88
C LYS A 137 -8.35 -13.03 -9.11
N TRP A 138 -7.68 -12.03 -9.68
CA TRP A 138 -8.23 -10.68 -9.91
C TRP A 138 -8.68 -10.39 -11.35
N VAL A 139 -8.71 -11.38 -12.25
CA VAL A 139 -8.94 -11.10 -13.69
C VAL A 139 -10.33 -10.50 -13.90
N GLY A 140 -10.41 -9.25 -14.37
CA GLY A 140 -11.67 -8.54 -14.60
C GLY A 140 -12.35 -8.04 -13.32
N ALA A 141 -11.74 -8.22 -12.15
CA ALA A 141 -12.26 -7.70 -10.88
C ALA A 141 -12.26 -6.17 -10.91
N LYS A 142 -13.35 -5.56 -10.44
CA LYS A 142 -13.48 -4.11 -10.33
C LYS A 142 -13.05 -3.63 -8.96
N ILE A 143 -11.96 -2.88 -8.87
CA ILE A 143 -11.29 -2.52 -7.61
C ILE A 143 -11.15 -1.01 -7.40
N GLU A 144 -11.92 -0.20 -8.14
CA GLU A 144 -11.93 1.25 -7.96
C GLU A 144 -12.25 1.63 -6.50
N ASN A 145 -11.45 2.51 -5.90
CA ASN A 145 -11.57 2.94 -4.49
C ASN A 145 -11.48 1.79 -3.45
N MET A 146 -11.07 0.58 -3.85
CA MET A 146 -10.83 -0.52 -2.92
C MET A 146 -9.67 -0.20 -1.98
N GLN A 147 -9.82 -0.54 -0.70
CA GLN A 147 -8.86 -0.27 0.35
C GLN A 147 -8.16 -1.56 0.81
N ALA A 148 -6.96 -1.85 0.30
CA ALA A 148 -6.11 -2.95 0.82
C ALA A 148 -5.36 -2.58 2.12
N GLY A 149 -5.54 -1.35 2.62
CA GLY A 149 -4.76 -0.76 3.71
C GLY A 149 -3.43 -0.14 3.26
N ASN A 150 -2.75 0.53 4.20
CA ASN A 150 -1.42 1.13 3.95
C ASN A 150 -0.27 0.11 3.98
N VAL A 151 -0.50 -0.99 4.69
CA VAL A 151 0.46 -2.08 4.92
C VAL A 151 -0.33 -3.38 4.88
N LEU A 152 0.03 -4.29 3.98
CA LEU A 152 -0.58 -5.62 3.90
C LEU A 152 -0.33 -6.44 5.16
N ARG A 153 -1.20 -7.42 5.43
CA ARG A 153 -1.04 -8.35 6.56
C ARG A 153 0.33 -9.04 6.53
N GLN A 154 0.74 -9.56 5.38
CA GLN A 154 2.04 -10.21 5.18
C GLN A 154 3.22 -9.27 5.42
N GLU A 155 3.14 -8.00 5.01
CA GLU A 155 4.21 -7.01 5.28
C GLU A 155 4.34 -6.74 6.79
N LYS A 156 3.22 -6.69 7.53
CA LYS A 156 3.24 -6.58 9.00
C LYS A 156 3.88 -7.81 9.63
N LEU A 157 3.46 -9.01 9.22
CA LEU A 157 4.00 -10.27 9.73
C LEU A 157 5.51 -10.41 9.44
N ALA A 158 5.95 -10.00 8.26
CA ALA A 158 7.37 -9.96 7.89
C ALA A 158 8.17 -9.03 8.81
N SER A 159 7.63 -7.85 9.10
CA SER A 159 8.28 -6.86 9.97
C SER A 159 8.42 -7.37 11.41
N VAL A 160 7.37 -8.02 11.94
CA VAL A 160 7.39 -8.64 13.27
C VAL A 160 8.38 -9.81 13.31
N ALA A 161 8.39 -10.67 12.29
CA ALA A 161 9.34 -11.77 12.20
C ALA A 161 10.80 -11.28 12.10
N GLU A 162 11.06 -10.21 11.35
CA GLU A 162 12.40 -9.60 11.26
C GLU A 162 12.84 -9.01 12.61
N GLN A 163 11.94 -8.35 13.34
CA GLN A 163 12.21 -7.80 14.68
C GLN A 163 12.53 -8.91 15.69
N ASN A 164 11.83 -10.04 15.61
CA ASN A 164 12.06 -11.20 16.47
C ASN A 164 13.28 -12.05 16.06
N GLY A 165 14.00 -11.67 15.00
CA GLY A 165 15.19 -12.39 14.51
C GLY A 165 14.89 -13.64 13.68
N HIS A 166 13.62 -13.93 13.39
CA HIS A 166 13.19 -15.06 12.54
C HIS A 166 13.37 -14.73 11.06
N LYS A 167 14.62 -14.76 10.58
CA LYS A 167 14.99 -14.32 9.22
C LYS A 167 14.29 -15.09 8.12
N GLU A 168 14.22 -16.42 8.20
CA GLU A 168 13.60 -17.25 7.17
C GLU A 168 12.09 -16.97 7.06
N GLN A 169 11.41 -16.90 8.20
CA GLN A 169 9.99 -16.57 8.26
C GLN A 169 9.72 -15.14 7.73
N ALA A 170 10.59 -14.18 8.05
CA ALA A 170 10.47 -12.83 7.51
C ALA A 170 10.64 -12.80 5.98
N LEU A 171 11.61 -13.55 5.45
CA LEU A 171 11.83 -13.66 4.00
C LEU A 171 10.63 -14.26 3.29
N ASP A 172 10.05 -15.33 3.82
CA ASP A 172 8.82 -15.94 3.29
C ASP A 172 7.65 -14.93 3.26
N TYR A 173 7.40 -14.22 4.36
CA TYR A 173 6.36 -13.20 4.38
C TYR A 173 6.64 -12.03 3.43
N PHE A 174 7.91 -11.62 3.25
CA PHE A 174 8.25 -10.60 2.24
C PHE A 174 8.03 -11.09 0.81
N GLN A 175 8.24 -12.37 0.52
CA GLN A 175 7.93 -12.97 -0.78
C GLN A 175 6.42 -12.99 -1.04
N GLN A 176 5.64 -13.43 -0.05
CA GLN A 176 4.18 -13.41 -0.14
C GLN A 176 3.64 -11.98 -0.34
N ALA A 177 4.19 -11.00 0.39
CA ALA A 177 3.81 -9.59 0.23
C ALA A 177 4.18 -9.05 -1.16
N GLU A 178 5.34 -9.41 -1.72
CA GLU A 178 5.72 -9.06 -3.10
C GLU A 178 4.70 -9.61 -4.11
N GLU A 179 4.30 -10.88 -3.97
CA GLU A 179 3.31 -11.52 -4.84
C GLU A 179 1.97 -10.79 -4.79
N ILE A 180 1.47 -10.50 -3.60
CA ILE A 180 0.20 -9.77 -3.42
C ILE A 180 0.26 -8.38 -4.05
N TYR A 181 1.34 -7.61 -3.80
CA TYR A 181 1.47 -6.27 -4.39
C TYR A 181 1.57 -6.33 -5.91
N ARG A 182 2.24 -7.32 -6.48
CA ARG A 182 2.35 -7.53 -7.92
C ARG A 182 0.98 -7.86 -8.54
N ASP A 183 0.17 -8.67 -7.88
CA ASP A 183 -1.15 -9.04 -8.37
C ASP A 183 -2.14 -7.86 -8.28
N LEU A 184 -2.11 -7.11 -7.17
CA LEU A 184 -2.85 -5.86 -7.02
C LEU A 184 -2.43 -4.81 -8.06
N ARG A 185 -1.13 -4.68 -8.35
CA ARG A 185 -0.62 -3.82 -9.42
C ARG A 185 -1.20 -4.21 -10.77
N LYS A 186 -1.12 -5.49 -11.14
CA LYS A 186 -1.65 -6.00 -12.42
C LYS A 186 -3.16 -5.80 -12.53
N ALA A 187 -3.91 -6.00 -11.45
CA ALA A 187 -5.35 -5.74 -11.42
C ALA A 187 -5.63 -4.25 -11.68
N ALA A 188 -4.95 -3.35 -10.95
CA ALA A 188 -5.09 -1.92 -11.14
C ALA A 188 -4.68 -1.44 -12.54
N GLU A 189 -3.61 -2.00 -13.12
CA GLU A 189 -3.18 -1.68 -14.50
C GLU A 189 -4.22 -2.08 -15.53
N ARG A 190 -4.89 -3.23 -15.37
CA ARG A 190 -5.94 -3.69 -16.29
C ARG A 190 -7.18 -2.82 -16.28
N GLU A 191 -7.48 -2.19 -15.15
CA GLU A 191 -8.59 -1.25 -15.01
C GLU A 191 -8.23 0.20 -15.37
N GLY A 192 -6.96 0.50 -15.68
CA GLY A 192 -6.51 1.88 -15.91
C GLY A 192 -6.41 2.72 -14.62
N LEU A 193 -6.29 2.09 -13.44
CA LEU A 193 -6.13 2.75 -12.15
C LEU A 193 -4.65 3.07 -11.87
N PHE A 194 -4.08 3.97 -12.67
CA PHE A 194 -2.62 4.23 -12.68
C PHE A 194 -2.05 4.79 -11.38
N ALA A 195 -2.82 5.61 -10.65
CA ALA A 195 -2.42 6.10 -9.33
C ALA A 195 -2.28 4.94 -8.33
N MET A 196 -3.22 3.99 -8.35
CA MET A 196 -3.21 2.80 -7.50
C MET A 196 -2.09 1.83 -7.91
N SER A 197 -1.94 1.56 -9.21
CA SER A 197 -0.83 0.76 -9.74
C SER A 197 0.54 1.32 -9.34
N GLY A 198 0.74 2.63 -9.47
CA GLY A 198 1.98 3.31 -9.06
C GLY A 198 2.28 3.18 -7.55
N LYS A 199 1.25 3.11 -6.70
CA LYS A 199 1.44 2.81 -5.27
C LYS A 199 1.91 1.37 -5.07
N TYR A 200 1.31 0.41 -5.77
CA TYR A 200 1.62 -1.01 -5.62
C TYR A 200 2.98 -1.40 -6.21
N ILE A 201 3.40 -0.85 -7.35
CA ILE A 201 4.74 -1.12 -7.90
C ILE A 201 5.86 -0.67 -6.94
N ARG A 202 5.69 0.49 -6.28
CA ARG A 202 6.65 0.96 -5.28
C ARG A 202 6.72 0.02 -4.08
N LYS A 203 5.58 -0.51 -3.63
CA LYS A 203 5.49 -1.46 -2.53
C LYS A 203 6.08 -2.83 -2.90
N GLU A 204 5.79 -3.35 -4.09
CA GLU A 204 6.38 -4.56 -4.67
C GLU A 204 7.92 -4.47 -4.69
N LEU A 205 8.48 -3.41 -5.26
CA LEU A 205 9.94 -3.20 -5.31
C LEU A 205 10.56 -3.03 -3.92
N THR A 206 9.80 -2.45 -2.98
CA THR A 206 10.23 -2.37 -1.58
C THR A 206 10.31 -3.76 -0.95
N MET A 207 9.30 -4.62 -1.12
CA MET A 207 9.31 -5.99 -0.60
C MET A 207 10.48 -6.80 -1.20
N ARG A 208 10.71 -6.65 -2.51
CA ARG A 208 11.85 -7.27 -3.21
C ARG A 208 13.19 -6.83 -2.64
N ARG A 209 13.32 -5.55 -2.27
CA ARG A 209 14.51 -5.02 -1.60
C ARG A 209 14.70 -5.62 -0.21
N HIS A 210 13.62 -5.85 0.55
CA HIS A 210 13.69 -6.46 1.88
C HIS A 210 14.23 -7.89 1.85
N GLN A 211 13.98 -8.63 0.77
CA GLN A 211 14.52 -9.98 0.55
C GLN A 211 16.04 -10.01 0.27
N MET A 212 16.66 -8.87 -0.08
CA MET A 212 18.09 -8.81 -0.38
C MET A 212 18.94 -8.79 0.91
N PRO A 213 20.17 -9.34 0.90
CA PRO A 213 21.09 -9.23 2.04
C PRO A 213 21.35 -7.77 2.46
N LYS A 214 21.44 -7.51 3.78
CA LYS A 214 21.56 -6.15 4.33
C LYS A 214 22.78 -5.38 3.81
N ARG A 215 23.92 -6.06 3.60
CA ARG A 215 25.20 -5.47 3.17
C ARG A 215 25.48 -5.62 1.67
N CYS A 216 24.43 -5.62 0.84
CA CYS A 216 24.58 -5.79 -0.62
C CYS A 216 24.47 -4.44 -1.36
N LEU A 217 25.37 -4.20 -2.33
CA LEU A 217 25.34 -3.02 -3.20
C LEU A 217 24.00 -2.87 -3.93
N LYS A 218 23.39 -3.99 -4.35
CA LYS A 218 22.06 -3.98 -4.99
C LYS A 218 20.96 -3.45 -4.06
N ARG A 219 21.01 -3.80 -2.77
CA ARG A 219 20.04 -3.32 -1.77
C ARG A 219 20.24 -1.82 -1.52
N PHE A 220 21.50 -1.39 -1.40
CA PHE A 220 21.85 0.02 -1.25
C PHE A 220 21.37 0.85 -2.44
N LEU A 221 21.68 0.43 -3.67
CA LEU A 221 21.26 1.11 -4.89
C LEU A 221 19.72 1.17 -5.00
N SER A 222 19.03 0.07 -4.69
CA SER A 222 17.56 0.05 -4.64
C SER A 222 16.99 1.02 -3.60
N LYS A 223 17.65 1.18 -2.45
CA LYS A 223 17.27 2.17 -1.44
C LYS A 223 17.53 3.60 -1.91
N ALA A 224 18.64 3.85 -2.59
CA ALA A 224 18.96 5.16 -3.15
C ALA A 224 17.93 5.57 -4.22
N ILE A 225 17.54 4.67 -5.12
CA ILE A 225 16.51 4.91 -6.15
C ILE A 225 15.13 5.20 -5.53
N ASP A 226 14.72 4.44 -4.50
CA ASP A 226 13.48 4.72 -3.76
C ASP A 226 13.51 6.11 -3.11
N LEU A 227 14.61 6.45 -2.43
CA LEU A 227 14.75 7.74 -1.78
C LEU A 227 14.67 8.90 -2.79
N PHE A 228 15.39 8.78 -3.90
CA PHE A 228 15.54 9.85 -4.89
C PHE A 228 14.27 10.07 -5.73
N CYS A 229 13.68 9.02 -6.30
CA CYS A 229 12.54 9.14 -7.23
C CYS A 229 11.37 8.19 -6.95
N GLY A 230 11.41 7.44 -5.84
CA GLY A 230 10.37 6.48 -5.49
C GLY A 230 10.21 5.37 -6.52
N TYR A 231 11.32 4.86 -7.06
CA TYR A 231 11.35 3.94 -8.21
C TYR A 231 10.72 4.50 -9.49
N GLY A 232 10.82 5.82 -9.67
CA GLY A 232 10.29 6.52 -10.84
C GLY A 232 8.76 6.60 -10.86
N GLU A 233 8.15 6.66 -9.68
CA GLU A 233 6.69 6.82 -9.48
C GLU A 233 6.33 8.07 -8.65
N ALA A 234 7.33 8.77 -8.10
CA ALA A 234 7.13 9.88 -7.17
C ALA A 234 7.87 11.15 -7.64
N PRO A 235 7.33 11.92 -8.62
CA PRO A 235 7.99 13.12 -9.15
C PRO A 235 8.25 14.19 -8.07
N LEU A 236 7.36 14.31 -7.08
CA LEU A 236 7.53 15.22 -5.95
C LEU A 236 8.81 14.94 -5.14
N ARG A 237 9.26 13.68 -5.05
CA ARG A 237 10.53 13.35 -4.35
C ARG A 237 11.74 13.92 -5.09
N VAL A 238 11.70 13.93 -6.43
CA VAL A 238 12.76 14.48 -7.27
C VAL A 238 12.86 16.01 -7.08
N ILE A 239 11.72 16.69 -7.01
CA ILE A 239 11.67 18.14 -6.72
C ILE A 239 12.26 18.44 -5.34
N VAL A 240 11.80 17.74 -4.29
CA VAL A 240 12.30 17.93 -2.93
C VAL A 240 13.80 17.65 -2.83
N PHE A 241 14.29 16.60 -3.49
CA PHE A 241 15.72 16.31 -3.55
C PHE A 241 16.50 17.44 -4.25
N SER A 242 15.97 17.96 -5.35
CA SER A 242 16.60 19.07 -6.09
C SER A 242 16.75 20.31 -5.21
N LEU A 243 15.68 20.69 -4.51
CA LEU A 243 15.71 21.81 -3.56
C LEU A 243 16.70 21.58 -2.41
N ALA A 244 16.77 20.36 -1.89
CA ALA A 244 17.71 20.01 -0.85
C ALA A 244 19.18 20.07 -1.33
N LEU A 245 19.44 19.62 -2.56
CA LEU A 245 20.77 19.69 -3.18
C LEU A 245 21.19 21.15 -3.40
N ILE A 246 20.30 21.98 -3.95
CA ILE A 246 20.53 23.42 -4.14
C ILE A 246 20.90 24.08 -2.81
N LEU A 247 20.12 23.83 -1.76
CA LEU A 247 20.37 24.39 -0.43
C LEU A 247 21.69 23.88 0.16
N PHE A 248 22.00 22.59 -0.02
CA PHE A 248 23.24 21.99 0.45
C PHE A 248 24.46 22.61 -0.24
N SER A 249 24.45 22.76 -1.57
CA SER A 249 25.52 23.44 -2.30
C SER A 249 25.65 24.89 -1.89
N ALA A 250 24.54 25.60 -1.69
CA ALA A 250 24.54 26.99 -1.22
C ALA A 250 25.24 27.14 0.14
N ILE A 251 25.01 26.20 1.06
CA ILE A 251 25.73 26.15 2.34
C ILE A 251 27.23 25.91 2.11
N LEU A 252 27.61 25.03 1.19
CA LEU A 252 29.03 24.82 0.89
C LEU A 252 29.68 26.07 0.27
N TYR A 253 29.00 26.76 -0.64
CA TYR A 253 29.47 28.04 -1.21
C TYR A 253 29.60 29.13 -0.17
N PHE A 254 28.67 29.18 0.79
CA PHE A 254 28.71 30.14 1.88
C PHE A 254 30.01 30.06 2.70
N PHE A 255 30.55 28.85 2.88
CA PHE A 255 31.82 28.64 3.59
C PHE A 255 33.06 28.65 2.70
N THR A 256 32.93 28.32 1.42
CA THR A 256 34.07 28.21 0.49
C THR A 256 34.34 29.49 -0.31
N GLY A 257 33.32 30.35 -0.45
CA GLY A 257 33.40 31.66 -1.08
C GLY A 257 33.00 31.68 -2.55
N LEU A 258 32.38 32.78 -2.97
CA LEU A 258 32.11 33.12 -4.37
C LEU A 258 32.71 34.49 -4.69
N ASN A 259 33.14 34.70 -5.92
CA ASN A 259 33.61 36.01 -6.39
C ASN A 259 32.53 36.71 -7.21
N PHE A 260 32.23 37.95 -6.85
CA PHE A 260 31.32 38.84 -7.56
C PHE A 260 31.96 40.21 -7.66
N ASP A 261 32.14 40.72 -8.90
CA ASP A 261 32.76 42.02 -9.18
C ASP A 261 34.12 42.26 -8.48
N GLY A 262 34.88 41.18 -8.24
CA GLY A 262 36.19 41.23 -7.56
C GLY A 262 36.13 41.11 -6.03
N GLU A 263 34.93 41.13 -5.43
CA GLU A 263 34.74 40.89 -3.99
C GLU A 263 34.44 39.42 -3.67
N ILE A 264 35.04 38.93 -2.58
CA ILE A 264 34.82 37.57 -2.09
C ILE A 264 33.63 37.56 -1.13
N HIS A 265 32.54 36.99 -1.60
CA HIS A 265 31.35 36.68 -0.81
C HIS A 265 31.56 35.34 -0.09
N GLN A 266 32.01 35.41 1.17
CA GLN A 266 32.17 34.27 2.07
C GLN A 266 31.67 34.62 3.48
N PHE A 267 31.32 33.60 4.25
CA PHE A 267 30.97 33.79 5.65
C PHE A 267 32.11 34.46 6.43
N ASN A 268 31.78 35.52 7.17
CA ASN A 268 32.74 36.21 8.03
C ASN A 268 32.11 36.50 9.39
N LEU A 269 32.80 36.10 10.47
CA LEU A 269 32.37 36.30 11.85
C LEU A 269 32.34 37.78 12.25
N ASN A 270 33.10 38.62 11.56
CA ASN A 270 33.15 40.07 11.83
C ASN A 270 31.97 40.82 11.20
N ASN A 271 31.22 40.19 10.29
CA ASN A 271 30.09 40.80 9.61
C ASN A 271 28.82 40.72 10.45
N SER A 272 27.92 41.69 10.26
CA SER A 272 26.58 41.64 10.85
C SER A 272 25.80 40.40 10.34
N PHE A 273 24.84 39.93 11.14
CA PHE A 273 23.95 38.84 10.72
C PHE A 273 23.25 39.14 9.39
N TYR A 274 22.79 40.39 9.20
CA TYR A 274 22.12 40.81 7.97
C TYR A 274 23.05 40.73 6.75
N SER A 275 24.31 41.15 6.89
CA SER A 275 25.31 41.04 5.84
C SER A 275 25.60 39.58 5.47
N ASN A 276 25.75 38.71 6.47
CA ASN A 276 25.94 37.27 6.24
C ASN A 276 24.69 36.61 5.61
N LEU A 277 23.49 37.08 5.94
CA LEU A 277 22.25 36.61 5.31
C LEU A 277 22.20 36.98 3.82
N ILE A 278 22.62 38.19 3.43
CA ILE A 278 22.71 38.60 2.02
C ILE A 278 23.71 37.70 1.27
N VAL A 279 24.89 37.47 1.85
CA VAL A 279 25.89 36.57 1.27
C VAL A 279 25.32 35.17 1.06
N PHE A 280 24.59 34.63 2.05
CA PHE A 280 23.93 33.34 1.92
C PHE A 280 22.88 33.32 0.81
N LEU A 281 22.04 34.35 0.68
CA LEU A 281 21.05 34.45 -0.40
C LEU A 281 21.70 34.52 -1.78
N ASN A 282 22.85 35.20 -1.91
CA ASN A 282 23.65 35.20 -3.14
C ASN A 282 24.19 33.80 -3.46
N CYS A 283 24.65 33.05 -2.46
CA CYS A 283 25.05 31.65 -2.63
C CYS A 283 23.88 30.76 -3.06
N VAL A 284 22.67 30.99 -2.53
CA VAL A 284 21.45 30.29 -2.97
C VAL A 284 21.13 30.63 -4.42
N TYR A 285 21.18 31.90 -4.81
CA TYR A 285 20.98 32.33 -6.20
C TYR A 285 21.98 31.65 -7.15
N TYR A 286 23.27 31.69 -6.82
CA TYR A 286 24.32 31.04 -7.61
C TYR A 286 24.09 29.52 -7.73
N SER A 287 23.71 28.87 -6.64
CA SER A 287 23.39 27.44 -6.61
C SER A 287 22.21 27.09 -7.54
N VAL A 288 21.13 27.87 -7.52
CA VAL A 288 19.98 27.69 -8.44
C VAL A 288 20.41 27.80 -9.90
N VAL A 289 21.18 28.83 -10.24
CA VAL A 289 21.68 29.08 -11.61
C VAL A 289 22.62 27.97 -12.08
N THR A 290 23.47 27.46 -11.17
CA THR A 290 24.41 26.37 -11.45
C THR A 290 23.68 25.04 -11.62
N PHE A 291 22.76 24.71 -10.72
CA PHE A 291 21.94 23.50 -10.76
C PHE A 291 21.09 23.41 -12.03
N THR A 292 20.51 24.55 -12.45
CA THR A 292 19.73 24.64 -13.70
C THR A 292 20.59 24.77 -14.95
N THR A 293 21.91 24.87 -14.80
CA THR A 293 22.89 25.03 -15.88
C THR A 293 22.67 26.28 -16.74
N LEU A 294 22.02 27.32 -16.20
CA LEU A 294 21.76 28.59 -16.90
C LEU A 294 23.03 29.44 -17.05
N GLY A 295 23.84 29.53 -15.98
CA GLY A 295 25.17 30.13 -16.01
C GLY A 295 25.24 31.60 -16.45
N TYR A 296 24.54 32.53 -15.77
CA TYR A 296 24.53 33.96 -16.13
C TYR A 296 25.91 34.65 -16.10
N GLY A 297 26.88 34.10 -15.37
CA GLY A 297 28.27 34.58 -15.36
C GLY A 297 28.58 35.67 -14.33
N ASP A 298 27.58 36.16 -13.59
CA ASP A 298 27.75 37.23 -12.60
C ASP A 298 28.62 36.82 -11.40
N PHE A 299 28.52 35.56 -10.99
CA PHE A 299 29.28 34.96 -9.89
C PHE A 299 30.24 33.91 -10.44
N THR A 300 31.47 33.91 -9.91
CA THR A 300 32.49 32.91 -10.26
C THR A 300 32.96 32.14 -9.02
N PRO A 301 32.99 30.80 -9.06
CA PRO A 301 33.45 30.01 -7.93
C PRO A 301 34.98 30.08 -7.81
N ILE A 302 35.46 30.20 -6.57
CA ILE A 302 36.89 30.25 -6.25
C ILE A 302 37.35 28.98 -5.53
N GLY A 303 38.62 28.61 -5.68
CA GLY A 303 39.19 27.44 -4.99
C GLY A 303 38.37 26.15 -5.15
N ILE A 304 37.98 25.56 -4.02
CA ILE A 304 37.23 24.30 -3.94
C ILE A 304 35.79 24.45 -4.49
N SER A 305 35.21 25.65 -4.44
CA SER A 305 33.86 25.92 -4.95
C SER A 305 33.71 25.59 -6.43
N ARG A 306 34.81 25.59 -7.20
CA ARG A 306 34.82 25.18 -8.62
C ARG A 306 34.43 23.71 -8.79
N ALA A 307 34.97 22.84 -7.93
CA ALA A 307 34.66 21.42 -7.97
C ALA A 307 33.22 21.16 -7.52
N ILE A 308 32.74 21.90 -6.51
CA ILE A 308 31.35 21.83 -6.03
C ILE A 308 30.39 22.25 -7.16
N ALA A 309 30.67 23.36 -7.85
CA ALA A 309 29.87 23.85 -8.97
C ALA A 309 29.83 22.86 -10.14
N ALA A 310 30.95 22.24 -10.48
CA ALA A 310 30.99 21.20 -11.51
C ALA A 310 30.12 19.99 -11.15
N PHE A 311 30.19 19.53 -9.90
CA PHE A 311 29.38 18.40 -9.42
C PHE A 311 27.88 18.76 -9.36
N GLU A 312 27.56 19.97 -8.89
CA GLU A 312 26.19 20.48 -8.85
C GLU A 312 25.58 20.60 -10.25
N ALA A 313 26.29 21.20 -11.21
CA ALA A 313 25.79 21.32 -12.58
C ALA A 313 25.55 19.95 -13.23
N PHE A 314 26.48 19.01 -13.04
CA PHE A 314 26.33 17.64 -13.54
C PHE A 314 25.11 16.95 -12.92
N THR A 315 24.98 16.96 -11.58
CA THR A 315 23.86 16.33 -10.89
C THR A 315 22.52 17.02 -11.18
N GLY A 316 22.52 18.34 -11.36
CA GLY A 316 21.36 19.14 -11.74
C GLY A 316 20.80 18.74 -13.11
N SER A 317 21.65 18.68 -14.14
CA SER A 317 21.25 18.24 -15.49
C SER A 317 20.61 16.84 -15.50
N PHE A 318 21.17 15.89 -14.73
CA PHE A 318 20.63 14.54 -14.61
C PHE A 318 19.30 14.52 -13.86
N THR A 319 19.17 15.32 -12.80
CA THR A 319 17.96 15.39 -11.97
C THR A 319 16.80 16.02 -12.72
N ILE A 320 17.04 17.06 -13.53
CA ILE A 320 16.03 17.68 -14.39
C ILE A 320 15.56 16.68 -15.44
N ALA A 321 16.48 15.99 -16.12
CA ALA A 321 16.13 14.95 -17.09
C ALA A 321 15.30 13.82 -16.45
N LEU A 322 15.70 13.35 -15.26
CA LEU A 322 14.95 12.35 -14.52
C LEU A 322 13.56 12.85 -14.11
N PHE A 323 13.44 14.11 -13.66
CA PHE A 323 12.16 14.71 -13.31
C PHE A 323 11.20 14.66 -14.50
N VAL A 324 11.65 15.08 -15.69
CA VAL A 324 10.84 15.04 -16.91
C VAL A 324 10.40 13.60 -17.21
N VAL A 325 11.30 12.62 -17.15
CA VAL A 325 10.97 11.21 -17.41
C VAL A 325 9.94 10.68 -16.41
N VAL A 326 10.13 10.94 -15.12
CA VAL A 326 9.21 10.48 -14.06
C VAL A 326 7.86 11.18 -14.16
N PHE A 327 7.86 12.47 -14.48
CA PHE A 327 6.65 13.26 -14.66
C PHE A 327 5.85 12.79 -15.87
N VAL A 328 6.49 12.65 -17.03
CA VAL A 328 5.85 12.12 -18.25
C VAL A 328 5.29 10.73 -17.98
N LYS A 329 6.10 9.82 -17.44
CA LYS A 329 5.65 8.46 -17.09
C LYS A 329 4.44 8.47 -16.17
N LYS A 330 4.35 9.43 -15.23
CA LYS A 330 3.23 9.56 -14.30
C LYS A 330 1.95 10.12 -14.93
N MET A 331 2.08 10.89 -16.00
CA MET A 331 0.96 11.50 -16.74
C MET A 331 0.46 10.64 -17.89
N THR A 332 1.34 9.84 -18.51
CA THR A 332 1.02 9.03 -19.70
C THR A 332 0.65 7.58 -19.36
N ARG A 333 0.97 7.11 -18.15
CA ARG A 333 0.31 5.94 -17.57
C ARG A 333 -0.95 6.45 -16.93
#